data_AF-A0A653CAW9-F1
#
_entry.id   AF-A0A653CAW9-F1
#
_cell.length_a   1.000
_cell.length_b   1.000
_cell.length_c   1.000
_cell.angle_alpha   90.00
_cell.angle_beta   90.00
_cell.angle_gamma   90.00
#
_symmetry.space_group_name_H-M   'P 1'
#
loop_
_entity.id
_entity.type
_entity.pdbx_description
1 polymer ?
#
loop_
_entity_poly.entity_id
_entity_poly.type
_entity_poly.pdbx_seq_one_letter_code
_entity_poly.pdbx_strand_id
1 'polypeptide(L)'
;MPLVVVILPKTEKSHQVFNEHEFLGLPIRVEVQKNSRLIGQCHRCQKYGHAQSYCSASPKCLKCAQDHMIHLCPQTGQEVLKCANCGGNDPANSPTCRLTPLKESTDHRT
;
A
#
# COMPACT_ATOMS: atom_id res chain seq x y z
N MET A 1 1.25 2.62 20.51
CA MET A 1 2.13 1.44 20.66
C MET A 1 3.15 1.48 19.52
N PRO A 2 4.45 1.49 19.82
CA PRO A 2 5.50 1.51 18.78
C PRO A 2 5.51 0.19 17.99
N LEU A 3 5.75 0.29 16.69
CA LEU A 3 6.03 -0.85 15.81
C LEU A 3 7.52 -0.87 15.51
N VAL A 4 8.16 -2.02 15.72
CA VAL A 4 9.59 -2.23 15.44
C VAL A 4 9.71 -3.37 14.43
N VAL A 5 10.49 -3.15 13.38
CA VAL A 5 10.81 -4.18 12.39
C VAL A 5 12.18 -4.75 12.72
N VAL A 6 12.25 -6.08 12.86
CA VAL A 6 13.50 -6.80 13.10
C VAL A 6 13.77 -7.70 11.90
N ILE A 7 14.99 -7.62 11.36
CA ILE A 7 15.45 -8.47 10.26
C ILE A 7 16.28 -9.60 10.86
N LEU A 8 15.84 -10.84 10.68
CA LEU A 8 16.51 -12.03 11.20
C LEU A 8 16.83 -13.00 10.04
N PRO A 9 17.96 -13.72 10.10
CA PRO A 9 18.23 -14.80 9.17
C PRO A 9 17.20 -15.93 9.35
N LYS A 10 16.86 -16.65 8.27
CA LYS A 10 15.86 -17.73 8.33
C LYS A 10 16.47 -19.00 8.94
N THR A 11 16.43 -19.09 10.26
CA THR A 11 16.93 -20.23 11.04
C THR A 11 15.87 -20.70 12.02
N GLU A 12 15.93 -21.96 12.48
CA GLU A 12 15.01 -22.48 13.50
C GLU A 12 14.99 -21.61 14.76
N LYS A 13 16.14 -21.08 15.18
CA LYS A 13 16.25 -20.14 16.32
C LYS A 13 15.44 -18.86 16.07
N SER A 14 15.51 -18.30 14.87
CA SER A 14 14.74 -17.10 14.51
C SER A 14 13.23 -17.33 14.51
N HIS A 15 12.79 -18.56 14.21
CA HIS A 15 11.37 -18.93 14.29
C HIS A 15 10.84 -18.96 15.74
N GLN A 16 11.70 -19.09 16.75
CA GLN A 16 11.28 -19.10 18.16
C GLN A 16 10.74 -17.74 18.61
N VAL A 17 11.13 -16.64 17.97
CA VAL A 17 10.71 -15.27 18.33
C VAL A 17 9.19 -15.09 18.23
N PHE A 18 8.48 -15.88 17.42
CA PHE A 18 7.02 -15.83 17.33
C PHE A 18 6.30 -16.33 18.60
N ASN A 19 7.01 -17.04 19.49
CA ASN A 19 6.48 -17.51 20.77
C ASN A 19 6.70 -16.51 21.91
N GLU A 20 7.40 -15.40 21.66
CA GLU A 20 7.68 -14.39 22.68
C GLU A 20 6.48 -13.46 22.85
N HIS A 21 6.11 -13.22 24.11
CA HIS A 21 4.98 -12.36 24.50
C HIS A 21 5.40 -11.20 25.41
N GLU A 22 6.65 -11.19 25.86
CA GLU A 22 7.21 -10.15 26.71
C GLU A 22 8.64 -9.86 26.29
N PHE A 23 9.02 -8.58 26.29
CA PHE A 23 10.39 -8.15 26.06
C PHE A 23 10.73 -7.01 27.03
N LEU A 24 11.72 -7.22 27.89
CA LEU A 24 12.14 -6.26 28.91
C LEU A 24 10.97 -5.80 29.83
N GLY A 25 10.09 -6.71 30.25
CA GLY A 25 8.93 -6.37 31.08
C GLY A 25 7.76 -5.73 30.31
N LEU A 26 7.88 -5.58 28.98
CA LEU A 26 6.83 -5.01 28.14
C LEU A 26 6.10 -6.12 27.39
N PRO A 27 4.76 -6.17 27.43
CA PRO A 27 4.02 -7.11 26.62
C PRO A 27 4.19 -6.78 25.14
N ILE A 28 4.49 -7.79 24.34
CA ILE A 28 4.71 -7.67 22.90
C ILE A 28 3.82 -8.65 22.12
N ARG A 29 3.59 -8.33 20.84
CA ARG A 29 3.00 -9.24 19.86
C ARG A 29 3.92 -9.31 18.66
N VAL A 30 4.47 -10.49 18.41
CA VAL A 30 5.32 -10.74 17.24
C VAL A 30 4.45 -11.25 16.10
N GLU A 31 4.59 -10.63 14.94
CA GLU A 31 3.85 -11.03 13.73
C GLU A 31 4.78 -11.08 12.52
N VAL A 32 4.38 -11.86 11.52
CA VAL A 32 5.05 -11.84 10.23
C VAL A 32 4.80 -10.49 9.57
N GLN A 33 5.88 -9.84 9.11
CA GLN A 33 5.77 -8.62 8.30
C GLN A 33 4.98 -8.92 7.01
N LYS A 34 3.79 -8.31 6.90
CA LYS A 34 2.96 -8.43 5.69
C LYS A 34 3.51 -7.52 4.60
N ASN A 35 4.30 -8.08 3.71
CA ASN A 35 4.70 -7.36 2.50
C ASN A 35 3.51 -7.30 1.54
N SER A 36 2.95 -6.10 1.35
CA SER A 36 1.98 -5.88 0.29
C SER A 36 2.63 -6.21 -1.06
N ARG A 37 1.98 -7.09 -1.82
CA ARG A 37 2.35 -7.40 -3.22
C ARG A 37 2.04 -6.24 -4.16
N LEU A 38 1.30 -5.23 -3.73
CA LEU A 38 0.97 -4.09 -4.58
C LEU A 38 2.10 -3.04 -4.51
N ILE A 39 2.45 -2.49 -5.67
CA ILE A 39 3.33 -1.32 -5.72
C ILE A 39 2.56 -0.13 -5.15
N GLY A 40 3.23 0.70 -4.35
CA GLY A 40 2.62 1.89 -3.76
C GLY A 40 2.02 2.81 -4.82
N GLN A 41 0.81 3.29 -4.57
CA GLN A 41 0.13 4.28 -5.39
C GLN A 41 0.35 5.68 -4.85
N CYS A 42 0.67 6.63 -5.72
CA CYS A 42 0.79 8.02 -5.35
C CYS A 42 -0.60 8.64 -5.12
N HIS A 43 -0.90 9.04 -3.88
CA HIS A 43 -2.20 9.64 -3.54
C HIS A 43 -2.45 11.02 -4.19
N ARG A 44 -1.42 11.64 -4.77
CA ARG A 44 -1.54 12.90 -5.52
C ARG A 44 -1.95 12.64 -6.96
N CYS A 45 -1.14 11.93 -7.74
CA CYS A 45 -1.37 11.77 -9.19
C CYS A 45 -2.01 10.42 -9.58
N GLN A 46 -2.28 9.54 -8.61
CA GLN A 46 -2.83 8.18 -8.75
C GLN A 46 -1.96 7.16 -9.52
N LYS A 47 -0.81 7.56 -10.07
CA LYS A 47 0.14 6.63 -10.70
C LYS A 47 0.88 5.80 -9.64
N TYR A 48 1.40 4.65 -10.07
CA TYR A 48 2.16 3.74 -9.22
C TYR A 48 3.66 4.06 -9.19
N GLY A 49 4.37 3.54 -8.18
CA GLY A 49 5.84 3.50 -8.15
C GLY A 49 6.52 4.66 -7.41
N HIS A 50 5.76 5.58 -6.83
CA HIS A 50 6.32 6.67 -6.02
C HIS A 50 5.35 7.14 -4.94
N ALA A 51 5.89 7.76 -3.88
CA ALA A 51 5.10 8.36 -2.81
C ALA A 51 4.67 9.79 -3.15
N GLN A 52 3.57 10.24 -2.54
CA GLN A 52 3.07 11.61 -2.69
C GLN A 52 4.10 12.68 -2.30
N SER A 53 4.95 12.42 -1.30
CA SER A 53 6.00 13.34 -0.84
C SER A 53 7.02 13.67 -1.93
N TYR A 54 7.20 12.79 -2.90
CA TYR A 54 8.13 12.96 -4.03
C TYR A 54 7.40 13.29 -5.34
N CYS A 55 6.11 13.63 -5.29
CA CYS A 55 5.29 13.88 -6.47
C CYS A 55 5.06 15.38 -6.71
N SER A 56 5.51 15.87 -7.85
CA SER A 56 5.28 17.26 -8.31
C SER A 56 4.12 17.40 -9.33
N ALA A 57 3.52 16.30 -9.78
CA ALA A 57 2.44 16.31 -10.77
C ALA A 57 1.14 16.93 -10.22
N SER A 58 0.25 17.38 -11.10
CA SER A 58 -1.09 17.85 -10.70
C SER A 58 -1.88 16.74 -9.99
N PRO A 59 -2.70 17.09 -8.97
CA PRO A 59 -3.52 16.12 -8.28
C PRO A 59 -4.57 15.53 -9.23
N LYS A 60 -4.84 14.24 -9.09
CA LYS A 60 -5.92 13.53 -9.78
C LYS A 60 -6.81 12.87 -8.74
N CYS A 61 -8.12 13.01 -8.90
CA CYS A 61 -9.07 12.43 -7.97
C CYS A 61 -9.12 10.91 -8.13
N LEU A 62 -9.02 10.19 -7.01
CA LEU A 62 -9.14 8.74 -6.95
C LEU A 62 -10.47 8.23 -7.53
N LYS A 63 -11.55 8.99 -7.36
CA LYS A 63 -12.92 8.59 -7.73
C LYS A 63 -13.29 8.98 -9.16
N CYS A 64 -12.95 10.19 -9.62
CA CYS A 64 -13.46 10.74 -10.89
C CYS A 64 -12.38 11.17 -11.89
N ALA A 65 -11.10 10.97 -11.57
CA ALA A 65 -9.96 11.36 -12.40
C ALA A 65 -9.83 12.87 -12.74
N GLN A 66 -10.60 13.74 -12.08
CA GLN A 66 -10.51 15.20 -12.23
C GLN A 66 -9.33 15.81 -11.45
N ASP A 67 -8.99 17.07 -11.75
CA ASP A 67 -7.80 17.77 -11.24
C ASP A 67 -7.97 18.32 -9.81
N HIS A 68 -8.26 17.43 -8.86
CA HIS A 68 -8.34 17.75 -7.44
C HIS A 68 -7.97 16.54 -6.56
N MET A 69 -7.71 16.79 -5.28
CA MET A 69 -7.54 15.74 -4.27
C MET A 69 -8.88 15.11 -3.91
N ILE A 70 -8.91 13.83 -3.52
CA ILE A 70 -10.15 13.10 -3.18
C ILE A 70 -11.02 13.79 -2.11
N HIS A 71 -10.41 14.48 -1.14
CA HIS A 71 -11.16 15.18 -0.08
C HIS A 71 -11.86 16.46 -0.56
N LEU A 72 -11.49 16.96 -1.74
CA LEU A 72 -12.17 18.08 -2.43
C LEU A 72 -13.15 17.58 -3.50
N CYS A 73 -13.34 16.26 -3.61
CA CYS A 73 -14.21 15.70 -4.63
C CYS A 73 -15.67 16.01 -4.29
N PRO A 74 -16.44 16.62 -5.22
CA PRO A 74 -17.86 16.90 -4.99
C PRO A 74 -18.72 15.63 -4.94
N GLN A 75 -18.20 14.50 -5.45
CA GLN A 75 -18.94 13.25 -5.51
C GLN A 75 -19.08 12.59 -4.13
N THR A 76 -20.32 12.44 -3.67
CA THR A 76 -20.63 11.87 -2.34
C THR A 76 -20.96 10.38 -2.35
N GLY A 77 -21.17 9.73 -3.51
CA GLY A 77 -21.21 8.27 -3.57
C GLY A 77 -21.90 7.63 -4.79
N GLN A 78 -23.00 8.19 -5.29
CA GLN A 78 -23.81 7.55 -6.36
C GLN A 78 -23.30 7.84 -7.77
N GLU A 79 -22.26 8.65 -7.92
CA GLU A 79 -21.75 9.05 -9.23
C GLU A 79 -20.83 7.98 -9.84
N VAL A 80 -20.77 7.96 -11.17
CA VAL A 80 -19.91 7.05 -11.93
C VAL A 80 -18.45 7.30 -11.56
N LEU A 81 -17.78 6.24 -11.11
CA LEU A 81 -16.34 6.25 -10.86
C LEU A 81 -15.59 6.27 -12.19
N LYS A 82 -14.44 6.92 -12.20
CA LYS A 82 -13.52 6.95 -13.33
C LYS A 82 -12.09 6.78 -12.84
N CYS A 83 -11.46 5.71 -13.29
CA CYS A 83 -10.09 5.38 -12.92
C CYS A 83 -9.12 6.36 -13.59
N ALA A 84 -8.30 7.06 -12.80
CA ALA A 84 -7.28 7.97 -13.32
C ALA A 84 -6.16 7.28 -14.12
N ASN A 85 -5.99 5.97 -13.93
CA ASN A 85 -4.97 5.18 -14.61
C ASN A 85 -5.51 4.56 -15.90
N CYS A 86 -6.62 3.81 -15.81
CA CYS A 86 -7.13 3.00 -16.93
C CYS A 86 -8.37 3.61 -17.63
N GLY A 87 -8.97 4.66 -17.05
CA GLY A 87 -10.19 5.29 -17.56
C GLY A 87 -11.47 4.44 -17.43
N GLY A 88 -11.41 3.29 -16.76
CA GLY A 88 -12.56 2.42 -16.50
C GLY A 88 -13.48 2.93 -15.39
N ASN A 89 -14.59 2.22 -15.19
CA ASN A 89 -15.64 2.57 -14.21
C ASN A 89 -15.33 2.06 -12.80
N ASP A 90 -14.11 2.30 -12.34
CA ASP A 90 -13.56 1.84 -11.06
C ASP A 90 -12.71 2.95 -10.42
N PRO A 91 -12.52 2.96 -9.10
CA PRO A 91 -11.61 3.93 -8.48
C PRO A 91 -10.17 3.58 -8.85
N ALA A 92 -9.27 4.58 -8.86
CA ALA A 92 -7.91 4.35 -9.35
C ALA A 92 -7.08 3.36 -8.50
N ASN A 93 -7.53 3.02 -7.29
CA ASN A 93 -6.91 2.04 -6.39
C ASN A 93 -7.58 0.66 -6.45
N SER A 94 -8.47 0.42 -7.40
CA SER A 94 -9.18 -0.86 -7.50
C SER A 94 -8.19 -2.02 -7.71
N PRO A 95 -8.22 -3.08 -6.89
CA PRO A 95 -7.40 -4.28 -7.10
C PRO A 95 -7.70 -4.98 -8.43
N THR A 96 -8.90 -4.76 -8.99
CA THR A 96 -9.34 -5.33 -10.28
C THR A 96 -9.03 -4.41 -11.47
N CYS A 97 -8.43 -3.24 -11.25
CA CYS A 97 -8.02 -2.37 -12.33
C CYS A 97 -6.94 -3.05 -13.17
N ARG A 98 -7.12 -3.06 -14.50
CA ARG A 98 -6.20 -3.71 -15.46
C ARG A 98 -4.77 -3.13 -15.46
N LEU A 99 -4.56 -1.95 -14.87
CA LEU A 99 -3.26 -1.30 -14.73
C LEU A 99 -2.68 -1.37 -13.32
N THR A 100 -3.29 -2.12 -12.40
CA THR A 100 -2.74 -2.33 -11.06
C THR A 100 -1.51 -3.23 -11.15
N PRO A 101 -0.30 -2.72 -10.83
CA PRO A 101 0.90 -3.50 -10.91
C PRO A 101 1.09 -4.37 -9.66
N LEU A 102 1.60 -5.58 -9.87
CA LEU A 102 2.09 -6.45 -8.81
C LEU A 102 3.61 -6.27 -8.67
N LYS A 103 4.12 -6.29 -7.45
CA LYS A 103 5.54 -6.48 -7.19
C LYS A 103 5.92 -7.86 -7.71
N GLU A 104 6.98 -7.93 -8.50
CA GLU A 104 7.60 -9.19 -8.84
C GLU A 104 7.95 -9.93 -7.54
N SER A 105 7.64 -11.22 -7.48
CA SER A 105 8.11 -12.05 -6.39
C SER A 105 9.62 -12.15 -6.51
N THR A 106 10.35 -11.37 -5.74
CA THR A 106 11.74 -11.70 -5.44
C THR A 106 11.71 -12.96 -4.59
N ASP A 107 11.70 -14.12 -5.26
CA ASP A 107 12.15 -15.37 -4.65
C ASP A 107 13.64 -15.15 -4.38
N HIS A 108 13.97 -14.69 -3.17
CA HIS A 108 15.34 -14.74 -2.66
C HIS A 108 15.67 -16.21 -2.39
N ARG A 109 15.74 -16.99 -3.48
CA ARG A 109 16.39 -18.28 -3.55
C ARG A 109 17.79 -18.01 -4.06
N THR A 110 18.67 -17.65 -3.14
CA THR A 110 20.11 -17.83 -3.24
C THR A 110 20.65 -18.07 -1.84
#